data_AF-A0A814X418-F1
#
_entry.id   AF-A0A814X418-F1
#
_cell.length_a   1.000
_cell.length_b   1.000
_cell.length_c   1.000
_cell.angle_alpha   90.00
_cell.angle_beta   90.00
_cell.angle_gamma   90.00
#
_symmetry.space_group_name_H-M   'P 1'
#
loop_
_entity.id
_entity.type
_entity.pdbx_description
1 polymer ?
#
loop_
_entity_poly.entity_id
_entity_poly.type
_entity_poly.pdbx_seq_one_letter_code
_entity_poly.pdbx_strand_id
1 'polypeptide(L)'
;MQIPKGVEIRTVDGFQGQDKTIILISLARSNIDHEIGFLVNEQRMNVLLTRAKCAMIVFGNKVTLSANALWKEWIDSVPNVSSDIYKNECLVATPSNNNRSSVQQ
;
A
#
# COMPACT_ATOMS: atom_id res chain seq x y z
N MET A 1 -8.17 -15.86 -17.89
CA MET A 1 -7.65 -15.79 -16.50
C MET A 1 -8.85 -15.80 -15.56
N GLN A 2 -9.01 -16.82 -14.73
CA GLN A 2 -10.12 -16.87 -13.75
C GLN A 2 -9.60 -16.39 -12.40
N ILE A 3 -10.30 -15.42 -11.80
CA ILE A 3 -10.00 -14.95 -10.45
C ILE A 3 -10.56 -15.99 -9.46
N PRO A 4 -9.79 -16.44 -8.44
CA PRO A 4 -10.28 -17.37 -7.45
C PRO A 4 -11.55 -16.87 -6.75
N LYS A 5 -12.46 -17.78 -6.40
CA LYS A 5 -13.66 -17.43 -5.64
C LYS A 5 -13.28 -16.77 -4.31
N GLY A 6 -13.94 -15.66 -3.98
CA GLY A 6 -13.69 -14.90 -2.75
C GLY A 6 -12.56 -13.87 -2.84
N VAL A 7 -11.88 -13.76 -3.99
CA VAL A 7 -10.91 -12.69 -4.26
C VAL A 7 -11.60 -11.58 -5.04
N GLU A 8 -11.46 -10.35 -4.53
CA GLU A 8 -11.97 -9.15 -5.17
C GLU A 8 -10.81 -8.26 -5.61
N ILE A 9 -10.84 -7.81 -6.87
CA ILE A 9 -9.82 -6.96 -7.46
C ILE A 9 -10.49 -5.66 -7.89
N ARG A 10 -10.04 -4.54 -7.32
CA ARG A 10 -10.48 -3.19 -7.69
C ARG A 10 -9.35 -2.19 -7.57
N THR A 11 -9.55 -1.01 -8.14
CA THR A 11 -8.71 0.16 -7.90
C THR A 11 -8.96 0.72 -6.50
N VAL A 12 -8.08 1.63 -6.06
CA VAL A 12 -8.21 2.31 -4.75
C VAL A 12 -9.57 2.97 -4.58
N ASP A 13 -10.04 3.67 -5.61
CA ASP A 13 -11.33 4.39 -5.60
C ASP A 13 -12.51 3.40 -5.46
N GLY A 14 -12.40 2.20 -6.05
CA GLY A 14 -13.43 1.16 -5.97
C GLY A 14 -13.52 0.44 -4.61
N PHE A 15 -12.54 0.67 -3.72
CA PHE A 15 -12.50 0.13 -2.35
C PHE A 15 -12.91 1.15 -1.29
N GLN A 16 -13.34 2.36 -1.66
CA GLN A 16 -13.79 3.35 -0.70
C GLN A 16 -14.98 2.82 0.13
N GLY A 17 -14.86 2.90 1.47
CA GLY A 17 -15.89 2.41 2.40
C GLY A 17 -15.99 0.89 2.53
N GLN A 18 -15.07 0.13 1.92
CA GLN A 18 -15.03 -1.33 2.01
C GLN A 18 -13.73 -1.80 2.65
N ASP A 19 -13.84 -2.46 3.79
CA ASP A 19 -12.68 -3.02 4.50
C ASP A 19 -12.58 -4.53 4.26
N LYS A 20 -11.35 -5.05 4.18
CA LYS A 20 -11.07 -6.48 4.02
C LYS A 20 -10.14 -6.98 5.11
N THR A 21 -10.23 -8.27 5.43
CA THR A 21 -9.36 -8.91 6.44
C THR A 21 -7.88 -8.79 6.03
N ILE A 22 -7.59 -9.10 4.77
CA ILE A 22 -6.25 -9.03 4.18
C ILE A 22 -6.36 -8.26 2.87
N ILE A 23 -5.41 -7.36 2.61
CA ILE A 23 -5.34 -6.60 1.35
C ILE A 23 -3.96 -6.76 0.72
N LEU A 24 -3.96 -7.02 -0.59
CA LEU A 24 -2.78 -6.98 -1.44
C LEU A 24 -2.88 -5.76 -2.34
N ILE A 25 -1.83 -4.95 -2.36
CA ILE A 25 -1.78 -3.68 -3.08
C ILE A 25 -0.64 -3.73 -4.07
N SER A 26 -0.91 -3.40 -5.32
CA SER A 26 0.12 -3.09 -6.30
C SER A 26 0.11 -1.59 -6.55
N LEU A 27 1.24 -0.93 -6.33
CA LEU A 27 1.41 0.51 -6.58
C LEU A 27 1.74 0.80 -8.05
N ALA A 28 2.06 -0.23 -8.85
CA ALA A 28 2.29 -0.21 -10.30
C ALA A 28 3.39 0.75 -10.84
N ARG A 29 3.84 1.74 -10.07
CA ARG A 29 4.84 2.73 -10.49
C ARG A 29 6.25 2.22 -10.24
N SER A 30 7.02 2.13 -11.32
CA SER A 30 8.44 1.78 -11.35
C SER A 30 9.03 2.46 -12.59
N ASN A 31 9.81 3.52 -12.41
CA ASN A 31 10.45 4.26 -13.50
C ASN A 31 11.70 5.01 -13.00
N ILE A 32 12.56 5.41 -13.95
CA ILE A 32 13.86 6.06 -13.70
C ILE A 32 13.68 7.54 -13.34
N ASP A 33 12.61 8.19 -13.83
CA ASP A 33 12.33 9.60 -13.56
C ASP A 33 11.71 9.84 -12.17
N HIS A 34 11.52 8.77 -11.40
CA HIS A 34 10.87 8.76 -10.09
C HIS A 34 9.47 9.38 -10.05
N GLU A 35 8.76 9.34 -11.18
CA GLU A 35 7.41 9.86 -11.27
C GLU A 35 6.41 8.90 -10.64
N ILE A 36 5.80 9.33 -9.53
CA ILE A 36 4.75 8.55 -8.85
C ILE A 36 3.33 8.90 -9.32
N GLY A 37 3.16 10.04 -10.01
CA GLY A 37 1.91 10.50 -10.62
C GLY A 37 0.73 10.46 -9.66
N PHE A 38 -0.24 9.61 -9.96
CA PHE A 38 -1.49 9.50 -9.22
C PHE A 38 -1.31 9.07 -7.73
N LEU A 39 -0.19 8.45 -7.37
CA LEU A 39 0.13 8.08 -5.99
C LEU A 39 0.49 9.25 -5.07
N VAL A 40 0.63 10.48 -5.58
CA VAL A 40 0.87 11.70 -4.76
C VAL A 40 -0.33 12.01 -3.86
N ASN A 41 -1.53 11.54 -4.22
CA ASN A 41 -2.76 11.90 -3.53
C ASN A 41 -2.84 11.24 -2.14
N GLU A 42 -2.67 12.06 -1.10
CA GLU A 42 -2.70 11.66 0.32
C GLU A 42 -4.02 11.02 0.74
N GLN A 43 -5.16 11.53 0.23
CA GLN A 43 -6.48 10.99 0.57
C GLN A 43 -6.60 9.53 0.10
N ARG A 44 -6.04 9.22 -1.07
CA ARG A 44 -6.09 7.87 -1.63
C ARG A 44 -5.04 6.95 -1.00
N MET A 45 -3.89 7.49 -0.58
CA MET A 45 -2.95 6.77 0.30
C MET A 45 -3.64 6.38 1.61
N ASN A 46 -4.37 7.30 2.25
CA ASN A 46 -5.11 7.01 3.49
C ASN A 46 -6.17 5.93 3.28
N VAL A 47 -6.96 6.01 2.20
CA VAL A 47 -7.93 4.95 1.87
C VAL A 47 -7.21 3.61 1.78
N LEU A 48 -6.17 3.52 0.95
CA LEU A 48 -5.41 2.31 0.67
C LEU A 48 -4.77 1.69 1.92
N LEU A 49 -4.14 2.49 2.79
CA LEU A 49 -3.45 2.01 3.99
C LEU A 49 -4.40 1.64 5.15
N THR A 50 -5.64 2.13 5.15
CA THR A 50 -6.60 1.91 6.25
C THR A 50 -7.63 0.82 5.99
N ARG A 51 -7.75 0.30 4.75
CA ARG A 51 -8.77 -0.70 4.41
C ARG A 51 -8.50 -2.10 5.03
N ALA A 52 -7.26 -2.41 5.41
CA ALA A 52 -6.87 -3.72 5.90
C ALA A 52 -7.14 -3.88 7.40
N LYS A 53 -7.90 -4.92 7.79
CA LYS A 53 -8.22 -5.19 9.20
C LYS A 53 -7.14 -5.96 9.95
N CYS A 54 -6.46 -6.89 9.29
CA CYS A 54 -5.49 -7.79 9.93
C CYS A 54 -4.09 -7.71 9.31
N ALA A 55 -3.98 -7.73 7.98
CA ALA A 55 -2.68 -7.72 7.29
C ALA A 55 -2.75 -7.02 5.93
N MET A 56 -1.64 -6.42 5.51
CA MET A 56 -1.50 -5.76 4.22
C MET A 56 -0.14 -6.11 3.58
N ILE A 57 -0.14 -6.30 2.26
CA ILE A 57 1.09 -6.54 1.50
C ILE A 57 1.11 -5.56 0.35
N VAL A 58 2.18 -4.77 0.25
CA VAL A 58 2.33 -3.70 -0.73
C VAL A 58 3.49 -4.03 -1.67
N PHE A 59 3.16 -4.16 -2.95
CA PHE A 59 4.12 -4.38 -4.02
C PHE A 59 4.39 -3.05 -4.72
N GLY A 60 5.66 -2.65 -4.79
CA GLY A 60 6.03 -1.37 -5.37
C GLY A 60 7.54 -1.13 -5.36
N ASN A 61 7.99 -0.29 -6.29
CA ASN A 61 9.40 0.08 -6.37
C ASN A 61 9.74 1.13 -5.31
N LYS A 62 10.55 0.76 -4.31
CA LYS A 62 10.96 1.66 -3.23
C LYS A 62 11.65 2.92 -3.76
N VAL A 63 12.52 2.78 -4.75
CA VAL A 63 13.31 3.88 -5.33
C VAL A 63 12.41 4.91 -6.02
N THR A 64 11.41 4.47 -6.79
CA THR A 64 10.44 5.38 -7.42
C THR A 64 9.53 6.04 -6.37
N LEU A 65 9.03 5.27 -5.39
CA LEU A 65 8.08 5.77 -4.38
C LEU A 65 8.71 6.75 -3.39
N SER A 66 9.97 6.55 -3.01
CA SER A 66 10.69 7.41 -2.07
C SER A 66 10.95 8.83 -2.59
N ALA A 67 10.61 9.15 -3.84
CA ALA A 67 10.63 10.53 -4.34
C ALA A 67 9.52 11.40 -3.74
N ASN A 68 8.47 10.80 -3.18
CA ASN A 68 7.46 11.52 -2.41
C ASN A 68 7.72 11.38 -0.90
N ALA A 69 7.67 12.49 -0.18
CA ALA A 69 8.00 12.55 1.24
C ALA A 69 7.13 11.64 2.10
N LEU A 70 5.81 11.58 1.84
CA LEU A 70 4.88 10.77 2.62
C LEU A 70 5.08 9.28 2.37
N TRP A 71 5.26 8.89 1.10
CA TRP A 71 5.60 7.51 0.78
C TRP A 71 6.94 7.12 1.40
N LYS A 72 7.94 8.00 1.36
CA LYS A 72 9.23 7.76 2.00
C LYS A 72 9.08 7.55 3.51
N GLU A 73 8.39 8.46 4.20
CA GLU A 73 8.13 8.37 5.63
C GLU A 73 7.39 7.08 5.98
N TRP A 74 6.35 6.75 5.23
CA TRP A 74 5.63 5.50 5.43
C TRP A 74 6.52 4.27 5.21
N ILE A 75 7.29 4.22 4.11
CA ILE A 75 8.22 3.11 3.81
C ILE A 75 9.26 2.94 4.92
N ASP A 76 9.77 4.04 5.46
CA ASP A 76 10.77 4.01 6.54
C ASP A 76 10.15 3.60 7.89
N SER A 77 8.84 3.81 8.06
CA SER A 77 8.10 3.37 9.27
C SER A 77 7.79 1.86 9.30
N VAL A 78 7.73 1.21 8.13
CA VAL A 78 7.42 -0.23 8.05
C VAL A 78 8.69 -1.04 8.25
N PRO A 79 8.66 -2.12 9.07
CA PRO A 79 9.81 -3.01 9.18
C PRO A 79 10.18 -3.55 7.80
N ASN A 80 11.45 -3.40 7.40
CA ASN A 80 11.96 -3.96 6.16
C ASN A 80 11.83 -5.48 6.21
N VAL A 81 10.83 -6.02 5.50
CA VAL A 81 10.75 -7.46 5.25
C VAL A 81 11.59 -7.72 4.01
N SER A 82 12.89 -7.93 4.19
CA SER A 82 13.74 -8.37 3.09
C SER A 82 13.33 -9.79 2.71
N SER A 83 12.50 -9.93 1.69
CA SER A 83 12.39 -11.21 1.00
C SER A 83 13.57 -11.31 0.04
N ASP A 84 14.40 -12.36 0.18
CA ASP A 84 15.52 -12.64 -0.72
C ASP A 84 15.10 -12.77 -2.21
N ILE A 85 13.79 -12.91 -2.45
CA ILE A 85 13.15 -13.09 -3.74
C ILE A 85 12.90 -11.75 -4.46
N TYR A 86 12.63 -10.66 -3.75
CA TYR A 86 12.30 -9.34 -4.32
C TYR A 86 13.18 -8.25 -3.71
N LYS A 87 14.46 -8.22 -4.10
CA LYS A 87 15.50 -7.35 -3.51
C LYS A 87 15.15 -5.86 -3.46
N ASN A 88 14.20 -5.36 -4.29
CA ASN A 88 13.84 -3.93 -4.37
C ASN A 88 12.32 -3.62 -4.46
N GLU A 89 11.42 -4.63 -4.41
CA GLU A 89 10.05 -4.46 -4.95
C GLU A 89 8.88 -4.90 -4.04
N CYS A 90 9.16 -5.38 -2.83
CA CYS A 90 8.11 -5.89 -1.93
C CYS A 90 8.23 -5.27 -0.55
N LEU A 91 7.14 -4.67 -0.06
CA LEU A 91 7.00 -4.13 1.28
C LEU A 91 5.84 -4.86 1.97
N VAL A 92 6.10 -5.45 3.12
CA VAL A 92 5.06 -6.10 3.92
C VAL A 92 4.70 -5.16 5.08
N ALA A 93 3.43 -4.78 5.17
CA ALA A 93 2.94 -3.85 6.17
C ALA A 93 1.81 -4.49 6.97
N THR A 94 2.00 -4.72 8.25
CA THR A 94 0.86 -5.06 9.10
C THR A 94 0.17 -3.77 9.54
N PRO A 95 -1.17 -3.69 9.53
CA PRO A 95 -1.88 -2.61 10.19
C PRO A 95 -1.40 -2.55 11.65
N SER A 96 -0.65 -1.50 11.99
CA SER A 96 -0.24 -1.26 13.37
C SER A 96 -1.50 -1.12 14.21
N ASN A 97 -1.61 -1.91 15.28
CA ASN A 97 -2.78 -1.98 16.17
C ASN A 97 -3.04 -0.66 16.95
N ASN A 98 -2.31 0.42 16.67
CA ASN A 98 -2.27 1.65 17.49
C ASN A 98 -2.92 2.91 16.88
N ASN A 99 -3.42 2.90 15.64
CA ASN A 99 -3.93 4.14 15.00
C ASN A 99 -5.45 4.19 14.77
N ARG A 100 -6.26 3.50 15.58
CA ARG A 100 -7.74 3.64 15.53
C ARG A 100 -8.28 4.89 16.25
N SER A 101 -7.43 5.75 16.79
CA SER A 101 -7.87 6.87 17.64
C SER A 101 -8.12 8.21 16.93
N SER A 102 -7.75 8.38 15.65
CA SER A 102 -7.67 9.73 15.05
C SER A 102 -8.37 9.92 13.70
N VAL A 103 -9.21 8.99 13.24
CA VAL A 103 -10.06 9.21 12.06
C VAL A 103 -11.54 8.96 12.40
N GLN A 104 -12.03 9.74 13.35
CA GLN A 104 -13.43 10.12 13.46
C GLN A 104 -13.49 11.62 13.75
N GLN A 105 -13.37 12.43 12.70
CA GLN A 105 -14.05 13.73 12.57
C GLN A 105 -14.41 13.92 11.11
#